data_AF-A0A7R9VPG2-F1
#
_entry.id   AF-A0A7R9VPG2-F1
#
_cell.length_a   1.000
_cell.length_b   1.000
_cell.length_c   1.000
_cell.angle_alpha   90.00
_cell.angle_beta   90.00
_cell.angle_gamma   90.00
#
_symmetry.space_group_name_H-M   'P 1'
#
loop_
_entity.id
_entity.type
_entity.pdbx_description
1 polymer ?
#
loop_
_entity_poly.entity_id
_entity_poly.type
_entity_poly.pdbx_seq_one_letter_code
_entity_poly.pdbx_strand_id
1 'polypeptide(L)'
;PPKDGERIPLIIWLNGGPGCSSMDGLFLENGPLRLVPNSKGEGWTMEINPYSWHNAPAWVLYIDQPVGTGLSFTRKKNYCKNDEEVNADFHYFLTMFLLTYGEYFLMDGEGEKGGA
;
A
#
# COMPACT_ATOMS: atom_id res chain seq x y z
N PRO A 1 5.82 1.57 -18.37
CA PRO A 1 6.15 2.95 -17.91
C PRO A 1 4.98 3.88 -18.22
N PRO A 2 4.63 4.79 -17.30
CA PRO A 2 3.62 5.82 -17.55
C PRO A 2 4.03 6.67 -18.75
N LYS A 3 3.07 7.15 -19.54
CA LYS A 3 3.39 8.09 -20.62
C LYS A 3 3.72 9.46 -20.04
N ASP A 4 4.58 10.21 -20.72
CA ASP A 4 4.88 11.59 -20.32
C ASP A 4 3.59 12.41 -20.20
N GLY A 5 3.39 13.06 -19.06
CA GLY A 5 2.20 13.86 -18.75
C GLY A 5 0.99 13.06 -18.23
N GLU A 6 1.09 11.74 -18.06
CA GLU A 6 0.00 10.91 -17.53
C GLU A 6 -0.06 11.00 -15.99
N ARG A 7 -1.20 11.45 -15.45
CA ARG A 7 -1.46 11.46 -14.00
C ARG A 7 -1.81 10.05 -13.53
N ILE A 8 -0.95 9.48 -12.70
CA ILE A 8 -1.09 8.13 -12.16
C ILE A 8 -1.70 8.23 -10.75
N PRO A 9 -2.90 7.69 -10.49
CA PRO A 9 -3.48 7.70 -9.16
C PRO A 9 -2.65 6.88 -8.16
N LEU A 10 -2.65 7.32 -6.90
CA LEU A 10 -2.28 6.51 -5.75
C LEU A 10 -3.54 5.82 -5.20
N ILE A 11 -3.52 4.49 -5.20
CA ILE A 11 -4.52 3.63 -4.59
C ILE A 11 -3.96 3.12 -3.27
N ILE A 12 -4.73 3.28 -2.20
CA ILE A 12 -4.41 2.69 -0.90
C ILE A 12 -5.22 1.40 -0.77
N TRP A 13 -4.54 0.30 -0.46
CA TRP A 13 -5.16 -1.00 -0.22
C TRP A 13 -4.99 -1.43 1.23
N LEU A 14 -6.12 -1.80 1.86
CA LEU A 14 -6.18 -2.25 3.25
C LEU A 14 -6.95 -3.57 3.33
N ASN A 15 -6.33 -4.60 3.90
CA ASN A 15 -7.05 -5.78 4.34
C ASN A 15 -7.68 -5.55 5.73
N GLY A 16 -8.73 -6.32 6.03
CA GLY A 16 -9.56 -6.15 7.24
C GLY A 16 -9.21 -7.13 8.37
N GLY A 17 -10.22 -7.82 8.89
CA GLY A 17 -10.09 -8.77 10.00
C GLY A 17 -10.99 -8.40 11.18
N PRO A 18 -10.52 -7.62 12.16
CA PRO A 18 -9.28 -6.80 12.18
C PRO A 18 -7.97 -7.58 12.40
N GLY A 19 -6.86 -7.08 11.86
CA GLY A 19 -5.51 -7.61 12.08
C GLY A 19 -4.97 -8.52 10.97
N CYS A 20 -5.67 -8.66 9.84
CA CYS A 20 -5.16 -9.37 8.67
C CYS A 20 -4.18 -8.48 7.90
N SER A 21 -3.07 -9.07 7.44
CA SER A 21 -2.03 -8.33 6.74
C SER A 21 -2.50 -7.89 5.35
N SER A 22 -2.15 -6.67 4.96
CA SER A 22 -2.34 -6.18 3.59
C SER A 22 -1.36 -6.81 2.60
N MET A 23 -0.41 -7.63 3.08
CA MET A 23 0.38 -8.51 2.22
C MET A 23 -0.47 -9.60 1.56
N ASP A 24 -1.66 -9.91 2.09
CA ASP A 24 -2.65 -10.73 1.39
C ASP A 24 -3.10 -10.05 0.10
N GLY A 25 -3.46 -8.75 0.17
CA GLY A 25 -3.73 -7.92 -0.99
C GLY A 25 -2.60 -7.94 -2.02
N LEU A 26 -1.36 -7.80 -1.53
CA LEU A 26 -0.17 -7.75 -2.37
C LEU A 26 0.12 -9.08 -3.07
N PHE A 27 0.03 -10.21 -2.38
CA PHE A 27 0.52 -11.51 -2.89
C PHE A 27 -0.57 -12.49 -3.29
N LEU A 28 -1.80 -12.32 -2.82
CA LEU A 28 -2.89 -13.28 -3.02
C LEU A 28 -4.06 -12.69 -3.81
N GLU A 29 -4.16 -11.35 -3.90
CA GLU A 29 -5.28 -10.66 -4.55
C GLU A 29 -4.84 -9.87 -5.80
N ASN A 30 -4.39 -8.63 -5.64
CA ASN A 30 -4.30 -7.65 -6.73
C ASN A 30 -2.90 -7.07 -6.94
N GLY A 31 -1.90 -7.49 -6.17
CA GLY A 31 -0.52 -7.05 -6.39
C GLY A 31 0.14 -7.68 -7.62
N PRO A 32 1.32 -7.15 -8.00
CA PRO A 32 2.01 -7.47 -9.26
C PRO A 32 2.54 -8.90 -9.30
N LEU A 33 2.77 -9.49 -8.12
CA LEU A 33 3.30 -10.83 -7.96
C LEU A 33 2.33 -11.66 -7.14
N ARG A 34 2.13 -12.91 -7.55
CA ARG A 34 1.24 -13.85 -6.88
C ARG A 34 2.04 -14.99 -6.27
N LEU A 35 1.79 -15.29 -5.00
CA LEU A 35 2.28 -16.52 -4.39
C LEU A 35 1.45 -17.70 -4.86
N VAL A 36 2.10 -18.72 -5.41
CA VAL A 36 1.48 -19.96 -5.87
C VAL A 36 2.25 -21.17 -5.35
N PRO A 37 1.59 -22.34 -5.15
CA PRO A 37 2.29 -23.56 -4.80
C PRO A 37 3.35 -23.90 -5.86
N ASN A 38 4.51 -24.36 -5.42
CA ASN A 38 5.52 -24.88 -6.32
C ASN A 38 4.96 -26.06 -7.13
N SER A 39 5.36 -26.19 -8.41
CA SER A 39 4.94 -27.29 -9.30
C SER A 39 5.28 -28.69 -8.76
N LYS A 40 6.22 -28.78 -7.82
CA LYS A 40 6.59 -30.03 -7.12
C LYS A 40 5.77 -30.30 -5.86
N GLY A 41 4.84 -29.43 -5.47
CA GLY A 41 4.04 -29.55 -4.25
C GLY A 41 4.79 -29.21 -2.96
N GLU A 42 6.06 -28.78 -3.06
CA GLU A 42 6.91 -28.42 -1.92
C GLU A 42 7.21 -26.92 -1.95
N GLY A 43 6.59 -26.17 -1.03
CA GLY A 43 6.81 -24.73 -0.85
C GLY A 43 6.05 -23.83 -1.83
N TRP A 44 6.49 -22.58 -1.90
CA TRP A 44 5.83 -21.50 -2.65
C TRP A 44 6.78 -20.91 -3.68
N THR A 45 6.25 -20.50 -4.82
CA THR A 45 6.94 -19.68 -5.82
C THR A 45 6.14 -18.41 -6.08
N MET A 46 6.75 -17.43 -6.75
CA MET A 46 6.10 -16.19 -7.17
C MET A 46 5.94 -16.18 -8.69
N GLU A 47 4.76 -15.77 -9.16
CA GLU A 47 4.45 -15.57 -10.57
C GLU A 47 3.97 -14.15 -10.81
N ILE A 48 4.09 -13.64 -12.04
CA ILE A 48 3.53 -12.33 -12.40
C ILE A 48 2.01 -12.44 -12.44
N ASN A 49 1.31 -11.51 -11.79
CA ASN A 49 -0.14 -11.40 -11.85
C ASN A 49 -0.56 -10.54 -13.07
N PRO A 50 -1.10 -11.13 -14.15
CA PRO A 50 -1.51 -10.37 -15.33
C PRO A 50 -2.70 -9.44 -15.07
N TYR A 51 -3.44 -9.65 -13.97
CA TYR A 51 -4.61 -8.85 -13.59
C TYR A 51 -4.34 -7.90 -12.43
N SER A 52 -3.07 -7.61 -12.15
CA SER A 52 -2.71 -6.73 -11.06
C SER A 52 -3.21 -5.30 -11.29
N TRP A 53 -3.61 -4.65 -10.20
CA TRP A 53 -4.09 -3.27 -10.22
C TRP A 53 -3.04 -2.26 -10.70
N HIS A 54 -1.74 -2.56 -10.57
CA HIS A 54 -0.69 -1.70 -11.11
C HIS A 54 -0.70 -1.60 -12.65
N ASN A 55 -1.37 -2.54 -13.35
CA ASN A 55 -1.50 -2.52 -14.81
C ASN A 55 -2.47 -1.44 -15.32
N ALA A 56 -3.35 -0.93 -14.45
CA ALA A 56 -4.31 0.13 -14.76
C ALA A 56 -3.74 1.51 -14.38
N PRO A 57 -2.62 1.89 -15.02
CA PRO A 57 -1.56 2.78 -14.51
C PRO A 57 -1.87 3.39 -13.14
N ALA A 58 -1.53 2.67 -12.08
CA ALA A 58 -1.76 3.10 -10.71
C ALA A 58 -0.56 2.76 -9.82
N TRP A 59 -0.26 3.64 -8.86
CA TRP A 59 0.54 3.31 -7.71
C TRP A 59 -0.36 2.62 -6.69
N VAL A 60 0.04 1.47 -6.14
CA VAL A 60 -0.74 0.78 -5.12
C VAL A 60 0.08 0.65 -3.84
N LEU A 61 -0.41 1.23 -2.75
CA LEU A 61 0.20 1.23 -1.43
C LEU A 61 -0.55 0.26 -0.51
N TYR A 62 0.11 -0.84 -0.14
CA TYR A 62 -0.42 -1.85 0.78
C TYR A 62 0.10 -1.56 2.19
N ILE A 63 -0.80 -1.41 3.15
CA ILE A 63 -0.44 -0.97 4.51
C ILE A 63 -0.93 -2.00 5.51
N ASP A 64 0.00 -2.60 6.25
CA ASP A 64 -0.34 -3.39 7.44
C ASP A 64 -0.79 -2.44 8.57
N GLN A 65 -2.05 -2.53 8.95
CA GLN A 65 -2.65 -1.74 10.02
C GLN A 65 -3.78 -2.54 10.70
N PRO A 66 -4.07 -2.29 12.00
CA PRO A 66 -3.37 -1.40 12.93
C PRO A 66 -2.02 -1.99 13.39
N VAL A 67 -1.32 -1.31 14.29
CA VAL A 67 -0.12 -1.86 14.95
C VAL A 67 -0.44 -3.22 15.58
N GLY A 68 0.44 -4.20 15.35
CA GLY A 68 0.22 -5.63 15.62
C GLY A 68 -0.10 -6.46 14.38
N THR A 69 -0.47 -5.83 13.27
CA THR A 69 -0.78 -6.50 12.00
C THR A 69 0.49 -6.74 11.19
N GLY A 70 0.72 -7.99 10.76
CA GLY A 70 1.84 -8.35 9.88
C GLY A 70 3.19 -7.79 10.34
N LEU A 71 3.78 -6.91 9.53
CA LEU A 71 5.07 -6.27 9.83
C LEU A 71 4.98 -4.95 10.62
N SER A 72 3.77 -4.47 10.93
CA SER A 72 3.57 -3.30 11.77
C SER A 72 3.62 -3.71 13.25
N PHE A 73 4.73 -3.47 13.95
CA PHE A 73 4.91 -3.90 15.35
C PHE A 73 5.35 -2.78 16.28
N THR A 74 5.15 -2.99 17.59
CA THR A 74 5.59 -2.08 18.65
C THR A 74 6.30 -2.85 19.76
N ARG A 75 7.33 -2.24 20.37
CA ARG A 75 8.02 -2.81 21.54
C ARG A 75 7.27 -2.55 22.85
N LYS A 76 6.37 -1.56 22.88
CA LYS A 76 5.69 -1.10 24.10
C LYS A 76 4.37 -1.83 24.38
N LYS A 77 3.98 -2.82 23.55
CA LYS A 77 2.65 -3.50 23.57
C LYS A 77 1.45 -2.53 23.59
N ASN A 78 1.63 -1.34 23.02
CA ASN A 78 0.58 -0.34 22.88
C ASN A 78 -0.21 -0.61 21.60
N TYR A 79 -1.11 -1.60 21.66
CA TYR A 79 -2.05 -1.88 20.57
C TYR A 79 -3.30 -1.02 20.71
N CYS A 80 -3.86 -0.59 19.57
CA CYS A 80 -5.11 0.15 19.51
C CYS A 80 -6.24 -0.68 20.15
N LYS A 81 -7.11 -0.01 20.91
CA LYS A 81 -8.21 -0.66 21.65
C LYS A 81 -9.58 -0.48 21.02
N ASN A 82 -9.71 0.46 20.09
CA ASN A 82 -10.96 0.85 19.45
C ASN A 82 -10.67 1.51 18.10
N ASP A 83 -11.72 1.74 17.32
CA ASP A 83 -11.62 2.27 15.96
C ASP A 83 -11.13 3.74 15.93
N GLU A 84 -11.37 4.52 16.98
CA GLU A 84 -10.88 5.90 17.06
C GLU A 84 -9.34 5.92 17.16
N GLU A 85 -8.75 5.03 17.96
CA GLU A 85 -7.30 4.86 18.05
C GLU A 85 -6.71 4.33 16.75
N VAL A 86 -7.37 3.37 16.08
CA VAL A 86 -6.94 2.86 14.77
C VAL A 86 -6.94 3.97 13.72
N ASN A 87 -8.00 4.77 13.68
CA ASN A 87 -8.13 5.88 12.74
C ASN A 87 -7.07 6.96 13.01
N ALA A 88 -6.85 7.33 14.27
CA ALA A 88 -5.83 8.31 14.62
C ALA A 88 -4.42 7.89 14.16
N ASP A 89 -4.02 6.64 14.41
CA ASP A 89 -2.73 6.11 13.98
C ASP A 89 -2.63 6.03 12.46
N PHE A 90 -3.67 5.56 11.78
CA PHE A 90 -3.69 5.46 10.32
C PHE A 90 -3.63 6.85 9.65
N HIS A 91 -4.39 7.82 10.16
CA HIS A 91 -4.36 9.20 9.69
C HIS A 91 -2.98 9.82 9.88
N TYR A 92 -2.34 9.58 11.04
CA TYR A 92 -0.98 10.05 11.29
C TYR A 92 0.01 9.44 10.29
N PHE A 93 -0.04 8.12 10.07
CA PHE A 93 0.78 7.45 9.06
C PHE A 93 0.59 8.06 7.67
N LEU A 94 -0.67 8.19 7.21
CA LEU A 94 -0.96 8.67 5.87
C LEU A 94 -0.52 10.12 5.66
N THR A 95 -0.72 10.97 6.67
CA THR A 95 -0.22 12.35 6.65
C THR A 95 1.30 12.39 6.49
N MET A 96 2.02 11.64 7.32
CA MET A 96 3.49 11.60 7.25
C MET A 96 4.00 10.99 5.95
N PHE A 97 3.33 9.95 5.44
CA PHE A 97 3.66 9.34 4.15
C PHE A 97 3.52 10.35 3.01
N LEU A 98 2.39 11.07 2.93
CA LEU A 98 2.16 12.06 1.89
C LEU A 98 3.04 13.31 2.05
N LEU A 99 3.42 13.70 3.27
CA LEU A 99 4.42 14.76 3.46
C LEU A 99 5.82 14.34 2.99
N THR A 100 6.14 13.04 3.06
CA THR A 100 7.48 12.52 2.73
C THR A 100 7.62 12.12 1.27
N TYR A 101 6.54 11.62 0.65
CA TYR A 101 6.54 11.04 -0.69
C TYR A 101 5.45 11.61 -1.60
N GLY A 102 4.73 12.64 -1.16
CA GLY A 102 3.62 13.21 -1.91
C GLY A 102 4.03 13.71 -3.29
N GLU A 103 5.28 14.14 -3.48
CA GLU A 103 5.75 14.65 -4.77
C GLU A 103 5.66 13.63 -5.91
N TYR A 104 5.71 12.33 -5.60
CA TYR A 104 5.60 11.27 -6.61
C TYR A 104 4.16 11.04 -7.11
N PHE A 105 3.17 11.48 -6.34
CA PHE A 105 1.76 11.13 -6.55
C PHE A 105 0.84 12.34 -6.75
N LEU A 106 1.21 13.48 -6.16
CA LEU A 106 0.34 14.65 -5.99
C LEU A 106 0.77 15.87 -6.82
N MET A 107 1.92 15.83 -7.51
CA MET A 107 2.34 16.96 -8.34
C MET A 107 1.41 17.10 -9.55
N ASP A 108 0.73 18.23 -9.63
CA ASP A 108 0.01 18.66 -10.82
C ASP A 108 1.01 18.98 -11.93
N GLY A 109 0.64 18.68 -13.19
CA GLY A 109 1.47 18.90 -14.37
C GLY A 109 1.75 20.37 -14.72
N GLU A 110 1.54 21.30 -13.79
CA GLU A 110 1.94 22.69 -13.94
C GLU A 110 2.75 23.10 -12.72
N GLY A 111 4.05 23.30 -12.94
CA GLY A 111 4.88 23.98 -11.96
C GLY A 111 4.21 25.31 -11.58
N GLU A 112 4.13 25.56 -10.28
CA GLU A 112 3.96 26.91 -9.77
C GLU A 112 5.03 27.80 -10.43
N LYS A 113 4.63 28.57 -11.44
CA LYS A 113 5.28 29.85 -11.74
C LYS A 113 4.90 30.82 -10.62
N GLY A 114 5.36 30.53 -9.41
CA GLY A 114 5.42 31.47 -8.32
C GLY A 114 6.55 32.45 -8.59
N GLY A 115 6.28 33.45 -9.44
CA GLY A 115 7.13 34.63 -9.53
C GLY A 115 7.06 35.41 -8.22
N ALA A 116 8.20 35.57 -7.58
CA ALA A 116 8.53 36.72 -6.76
C ALA A 116 9.68 37.47 -7.46
#